data_AF-A0A507C672-F1
#
_entry.id   AF-A0A507C672-F1
#
_cell.length_a   1.000
_cell.length_b   1.000
_cell.length_c   1.000
_cell.angle_alpha   90.00
_cell.angle_beta   90.00
_cell.angle_gamma   90.00
#
_symmetry.space_group_name_H-M   'P 1'
#
loop_
_entity.id
_entity.type
_entity.pdbx_description
1 polymer ?
#
loop_
_entity_poly.entity_id
_entity_poly.type
_entity_poly.pdbx_seq_one_letter_code
_entity_poly.pdbx_strand_id
1 'polypeptide(L)'
;MMMFGKLQAAFMARILATHSATAPPVILHHRIGSAFSKRARQTLALKQNVQFYQCIHAGDMPGTRLALSELAGGYRRVPVLQVGSDVYCGSDTIAWYLERRHAFPSLFPSSESSGPPSDIKNASIGTILHEYVDQILWPQLVPLRHSYKLPESQKADREKLYKMTGEEAPKHLSDARAAFAKYCHLLAFQLGPNNFIHNTSAPHWSDLVMSTPVHAVVNGWKVVEKDSEVSSIWSHYGRILKPWMERINRACETTHDIIQLTPADTLGVAMNYQSLEQPGIMNCGDGLLVGNEVEVYPGGRDDIGKNPKELPEPPVRGRVYSSSPLHITLARKVSLRDGDGFKDVQLTVSFMRGRLATKKLGDTTTNKSATPSSPPDTSTKQKPFIYPGDLKR
;
A
#
# COMPACT_ATOMS: atom_id res chain seq x y z
N MET A 1 36.65 -4.34 -2.08
CA MET A 1 35.52 -5.26 -2.36
C MET A 1 35.32 -6.33 -1.28
N MET A 2 36.36 -6.99 -0.75
CA MET A 2 36.22 -8.01 0.31
C MET A 2 35.70 -7.51 1.67
N MET A 3 35.95 -6.25 2.04
CA MET A 3 35.46 -5.69 3.32
C MET A 3 33.94 -5.47 3.34
N PHE A 4 33.34 -5.08 2.21
CA PHE A 4 31.89 -4.85 2.08
C PHE A 4 31.09 -6.16 2.23
N GLY A 5 31.55 -7.25 1.61
CA GLY A 5 30.88 -8.55 1.72
C GLY A 5 30.91 -9.15 3.13
N LYS A 6 32.02 -8.99 3.87
CA LYS A 6 32.12 -9.46 5.27
C LYS A 6 31.21 -8.68 6.22
N LEU A 7 31.09 -7.36 6.03
CA LEU A 7 30.19 -6.52 6.83
C LEU A 7 28.72 -6.89 6.59
N GLN A 8 28.36 -7.17 5.33
CA GLN A 8 27.00 -7.57 4.94
C GLN A 8 26.62 -8.94 5.51
N ALA A 9 27.56 -9.91 5.48
CA ALA A 9 27.34 -11.24 6.06
C ALA A 9 27.15 -11.21 7.58
N ALA A 10 27.94 -10.42 8.32
CA ALA A 10 27.81 -10.27 9.77
C ALA A 10 26.49 -9.59 10.16
N PHE A 11 26.04 -8.61 9.37
CA PHE A 11 24.77 -7.94 9.58
C PHE A 11 23.57 -8.85 9.30
N MET A 12 23.60 -9.62 8.20
CA MET A 12 22.59 -10.64 7.93
C MET A 12 22.55 -11.72 9.02
N ALA A 13 23.71 -12.16 9.53
CA ALA A 13 23.77 -13.09 10.66
C ALA A 13 23.08 -12.51 11.91
N ARG A 14 23.20 -11.20 12.17
CA ARG A 14 22.51 -10.54 13.28
C ARG A 14 21.00 -10.48 13.08
N ILE A 15 20.52 -10.19 11.86
CA ILE A 15 19.08 -10.22 11.55
C ILE A 15 18.53 -11.63 11.77
N LEU A 16 19.22 -12.66 11.25
CA LEU A 16 18.82 -14.06 11.39
C LEU A 16 18.92 -14.57 12.84
N ALA A 17 19.77 -13.98 13.68
CA ALA A 17 19.85 -14.30 15.10
C ALA A 17 18.75 -13.60 15.94
N THR A 18 18.22 -12.47 15.46
CA THR A 18 17.22 -11.66 16.18
C THR A 18 15.79 -12.12 15.86
N HIS A 19 15.57 -12.74 14.70
CA HIS A 19 14.27 -13.13 14.19
C HIS A 19 14.16 -14.65 14.03
N SER A 20 12.97 -15.19 14.27
CA SER A 20 12.68 -16.62 14.11
C SER A 20 11.89 -16.88 12.83
N ALA A 21 11.83 -18.13 12.38
CA ALA A 21 11.07 -18.53 11.19
C ALA A 21 9.58 -18.11 11.25
N THR A 22 8.99 -18.02 12.44
CA THR A 22 7.60 -17.62 12.68
C THR A 22 7.42 -16.13 13.03
N ALA A 23 8.52 -15.41 13.28
CA ALA A 23 8.53 -13.97 13.55
C ALA A 23 9.61 -13.26 12.69
N PRO A 24 9.45 -13.30 11.35
CA PRO A 24 10.40 -12.72 10.41
C PRO A 24 10.53 -11.20 10.54
N PRO A 25 11.62 -10.61 10.01
CA PRO A 25 11.83 -9.17 10.00
C PRO A 25 10.72 -8.44 9.22
N VAL A 26 10.24 -7.34 9.80
CA VAL A 26 9.28 -6.43 9.15
C VAL A 26 10.04 -5.29 8.51
N ILE A 27 9.99 -5.18 7.18
CA ILE A 27 10.78 -4.24 6.40
C ILE A 27 9.85 -3.34 5.59
N LEU A 28 9.92 -2.04 5.81
CA LEU A 28 9.21 -1.05 5.00
C LEU A 28 10.10 -0.57 3.85
N HIS A 29 9.72 -0.91 2.62
CA HIS A 29 10.29 -0.30 1.42
C HIS A 29 9.55 1.00 1.10
N HIS A 30 10.25 2.12 1.16
CA HIS A 30 9.60 3.41 0.96
C HIS A 30 10.56 4.49 0.48
N ARG A 31 10.05 5.72 0.34
CA ARG A 31 10.86 6.92 0.15
C ARG A 31 10.45 8.02 1.12
N ILE A 32 11.33 8.99 1.35
CA ILE A 32 11.09 10.04 2.36
C ILE A 32 9.97 10.98 1.89
N GLY A 33 10.06 11.52 0.67
CA GLY A 33 9.17 12.56 0.15
C GLY A 33 7.83 12.09 -0.44
N SER A 34 7.39 10.85 -0.20
CA SER A 34 6.06 10.38 -0.64
C SER A 34 5.05 10.46 0.50
N ALA A 35 3.88 11.06 0.24
CA ALA A 35 2.79 11.14 1.22
C ALA A 35 2.26 9.75 1.61
N PHE A 36 2.14 8.83 0.64
CA PHE A 36 1.79 7.43 0.92
C PHE A 36 2.86 6.72 1.76
N SER A 37 4.14 7.01 1.52
CA SER A 37 5.22 6.48 2.36
C SER A 37 5.18 7.05 3.77
N LYS A 38 4.82 8.32 3.94
CA LYS A 38 4.56 8.90 5.28
C LYS A 38 3.42 8.18 5.96
N ARG A 39 2.28 7.97 5.26
CA ARG A 39 1.13 7.21 5.77
C ARG A 39 1.58 5.84 6.30
N ALA A 40 2.33 5.06 5.53
CA ALA A 40 2.79 3.73 5.99
C ALA A 40 3.77 3.78 7.17
N ARG A 41 4.68 4.77 7.23
CA ARG A 41 5.54 4.96 8.42
C ARG A 41 4.70 5.25 9.66
N GLN A 42 3.67 6.09 9.52
CA GLN A 42 2.74 6.40 10.61
C GLN A 42 1.93 5.17 11.02
N THR A 43 1.46 4.35 10.08
CA THR A 43 0.77 3.09 10.38
C THR A 43 1.63 2.16 11.23
N LEU A 44 2.91 1.99 10.89
CA LEU A 44 3.84 1.17 11.68
C LEU A 44 4.13 1.80 13.05
N ALA A 45 4.32 3.12 13.10
CA ALA A 45 4.57 3.81 14.35
C ALA A 45 3.41 3.68 15.35
N LEU A 46 2.16 3.75 14.88
CA LEU A 46 0.97 3.55 15.72
C LEU A 46 0.89 2.16 16.36
N LYS A 47 1.52 1.15 15.75
CA LYS A 47 1.56 -0.18 16.36
C LYS A 47 2.44 -0.21 17.61
N GLN A 48 3.45 0.64 17.74
CA GLN A 48 4.36 0.74 18.91
C GLN A 48 5.15 -0.53 19.29
N ASN A 49 4.59 -1.74 19.17
CA ASN A 49 5.16 -3.04 19.49
C ASN A 49 5.73 -3.78 18.27
N VAL A 50 5.74 -3.13 17.10
CA VAL A 50 6.33 -3.69 15.88
C VAL A 50 7.67 -3.01 15.65
N GLN A 51 8.75 -3.71 15.98
CA GLN A 51 10.07 -3.33 15.49
C GLN A 51 10.10 -3.53 13.98
N PHE A 52 10.51 -2.49 13.25
CA PHE A 52 10.62 -2.56 11.79
C PHE A 52 11.91 -1.92 11.30
N TYR A 53 12.27 -2.32 10.09
CA TYR A 53 13.42 -1.83 9.33
C TYR A 53 12.96 -0.97 8.17
N GLN A 54 13.82 -0.09 7.67
CA GLN A 54 13.53 0.74 6.50
C GLN A 54 14.48 0.45 5.35
N CYS A 55 13.93 0.13 4.19
CA CYS A 55 14.64 0.13 2.93
C CYS A 55 14.24 1.39 2.15
N ILE A 56 15.10 2.41 2.18
CA ILE A 56 14.81 3.71 1.57
C ILE A 56 15.29 3.70 0.12
N HIS A 57 14.35 3.81 -0.81
CA HIS A 57 14.64 3.89 -2.24
C HIS A 57 14.88 5.34 -2.66
N ALA A 58 16.00 5.57 -3.34
CA ALA A 58 16.32 6.87 -3.91
C ALA A 58 15.40 7.15 -5.12
N GLY A 59 14.91 8.38 -5.24
CA GLY A 59 14.25 8.84 -6.46
C GLY A 59 12.87 8.25 -6.78
N ASP A 60 12.27 8.82 -7.83
CA ASP A 60 10.92 8.50 -8.30
C ASP A 60 10.92 7.47 -9.44
N MET A 61 12.10 7.18 -9.98
CA MET A 61 12.31 6.44 -11.22
C MET A 61 12.12 4.92 -11.06
N PRO A 62 11.64 4.20 -12.10
CA PRO A 62 11.54 2.74 -12.08
C PRO A 62 12.88 2.03 -11.83
N GLY A 63 13.97 2.55 -12.40
CA GLY A 63 15.30 1.93 -12.34
C GLY A 63 15.99 1.98 -10.97
N THR A 64 15.48 2.78 -10.03
CA THR A 64 16.08 2.92 -8.69
C THR A 64 15.50 1.93 -7.66
N ARG A 65 14.59 1.04 -8.08
CA ARG A 65 13.84 0.13 -7.20
C ARG A 65 13.96 -1.34 -7.62
N LEU A 66 15.13 -1.76 -8.08
CA LEU A 66 15.37 -3.10 -8.65
C LEU A 66 14.99 -4.24 -7.69
N ALA A 67 15.33 -4.14 -6.40
CA ALA A 67 14.93 -5.15 -5.41
C ALA A 67 13.40 -5.28 -5.26
N LEU A 68 12.65 -4.18 -5.39
CA LEU A 68 11.18 -4.25 -5.40
C LEU A 68 10.65 -4.92 -6.66
N SER A 69 11.29 -4.70 -7.81
CA SER A 69 10.91 -5.41 -9.04
C SER A 69 11.08 -6.93 -8.89
N GLU A 70 12.14 -7.38 -8.22
CA GLU A 70 12.37 -8.80 -7.94
C GLU A 70 11.38 -9.35 -6.92
N LEU A 71 11.17 -8.66 -5.80
CA LEU A 71 10.27 -9.09 -4.72
C LEU A 71 8.79 -9.04 -5.14
N ALA A 72 8.36 -7.95 -5.77
CA ALA A 72 6.96 -7.66 -6.06
C ALA A 72 6.57 -7.88 -7.53
N GLY A 73 7.52 -8.30 -8.39
CA GLY A 73 7.23 -8.70 -9.78
C GLY A 73 6.98 -7.58 -10.74
N GLY A 74 7.79 -6.53 -10.63
CA GLY A 74 7.66 -5.32 -11.44
C GLY A 74 6.66 -4.31 -10.87
N TYR A 75 5.94 -4.62 -9.78
CA TYR A 75 5.25 -3.60 -9.00
C TYR A 75 6.28 -2.62 -8.42
N ARG A 76 6.18 -1.35 -8.82
CA ARG A 76 7.20 -0.33 -8.51
C ARG A 76 6.72 0.79 -7.60
N ARG A 77 5.43 0.83 -7.23
CA ARG A 77 4.94 1.84 -6.28
C ARG A 77 5.48 1.53 -4.90
N VAL A 78 5.60 2.59 -4.10
CA VAL A 78 5.93 2.49 -2.67
C VAL A 78 4.92 3.33 -1.90
N PRO A 79 4.52 2.92 -0.70
CA PRO A 79 5.16 1.92 0.17
C PRO A 79 4.86 0.45 -0.18
N VAL A 80 5.79 -0.44 0.17
CA VAL A 80 5.64 -1.90 0.17
C VAL A 80 6.18 -2.42 1.50
N LEU A 81 5.47 -3.35 2.14
CA LEU A 81 5.97 -4.03 3.33
C LEU A 81 6.46 -5.43 2.93
N GLN A 82 7.67 -5.77 3.35
CA GLN A 82 8.21 -7.13 3.26
C GLN A 82 8.24 -7.73 4.66
N VAL A 83 7.81 -8.98 4.77
CA VAL A 83 7.86 -9.76 5.99
C VAL A 83 8.44 -11.12 5.64
N GLY A 84 9.74 -11.30 5.85
CA GLY A 84 10.45 -12.48 5.34
C GLY A 84 10.32 -12.56 3.80
N SER A 85 9.59 -13.57 3.31
CA SER A 85 9.29 -13.79 1.88
C SER A 85 7.87 -13.38 1.46
N ASP A 86 7.09 -12.76 2.36
CA ASP A 86 5.79 -12.19 2.05
C ASP A 86 5.90 -10.70 1.73
N VAL A 87 5.25 -10.26 0.65
CA VAL A 87 5.31 -8.89 0.14
C VAL A 87 3.90 -8.30 0.06
N TYR A 88 3.69 -7.13 0.67
CA TYR A 88 2.38 -6.45 0.74
C TYR A 88 2.46 -5.09 0.06
N CYS A 89 1.75 -4.95 -1.05
CA CYS A 89 1.83 -3.79 -1.94
C CYS A 89 0.71 -2.78 -1.63
N GLY A 90 1.07 -1.55 -1.28
CA GLY A 90 0.12 -0.46 -1.01
C GLY A 90 -0.17 -0.24 0.48
N SER A 91 -0.50 0.99 0.86
CA SER A 91 -0.65 1.38 2.27
C SER A 91 -1.84 0.72 2.98
N ASP A 92 -2.90 0.39 2.25
CA ASP A 92 -4.05 -0.38 2.72
C ASP A 92 -3.68 -1.84 2.99
N THR A 93 -2.99 -2.50 2.07
CA THR A 93 -2.52 -3.88 2.26
C THR A 93 -1.62 -3.96 3.50
N ILE A 94 -0.78 -2.95 3.72
CA ILE A 94 0.07 -2.82 4.92
C ILE A 94 -0.78 -2.68 6.19
N ALA A 95 -1.75 -1.77 6.21
CA ALA A 95 -2.62 -1.57 7.36
C ALA A 95 -3.38 -2.86 7.73
N TRP A 96 -3.94 -3.56 6.74
CA TRP A 96 -4.63 -4.84 6.94
C TRP A 96 -3.72 -5.96 7.44
N TYR A 97 -2.51 -6.07 6.89
CA TYR A 97 -1.52 -7.01 7.40
C TYR A 97 -1.23 -6.74 8.88
N LEU A 98 -0.95 -5.48 9.23
CA LEU A 98 -0.60 -5.09 10.59
C LEU A 98 -1.76 -5.30 11.55
N GLU A 99 -3.00 -5.02 11.15
CA GLU A 99 -4.15 -5.31 12.01
C GLU A 99 -4.34 -6.81 12.23
N ARG A 100 -4.19 -7.62 11.18
CA ARG A 100 -4.35 -9.08 11.27
C ARG A 100 -3.27 -9.74 12.12
N ARG A 101 -2.01 -9.29 12.02
CA ARG A 101 -0.86 -9.93 12.69
C ARG A 101 -0.44 -9.27 14.00
N HIS A 102 -0.80 -8.00 14.19
CA HIS A 102 -0.47 -7.19 15.36
C HIS A 102 -1.72 -6.42 15.81
N ALA A 103 -2.72 -7.15 16.31
CA ALA A 103 -4.05 -6.61 16.61
C ALA A 103 -4.05 -5.44 17.62
N PHE A 104 -3.07 -5.39 18.53
CA PHE A 104 -2.94 -4.33 19.52
C PHE A 104 -1.61 -3.59 19.39
N PRO A 105 -1.61 -2.24 19.52
CA PRO A 105 -2.76 -1.34 19.47
C PRO A 105 -3.50 -1.41 18.12
N SER A 106 -4.82 -1.31 18.13
CA SER A 106 -5.63 -1.41 16.91
C SER A 106 -5.52 -0.14 16.07
N LEU A 107 -5.48 -0.29 14.74
CA LEU A 107 -5.63 0.83 13.80
C LEU A 107 -7.08 1.31 13.68
N PHE A 108 -8.02 0.58 14.32
CA PHE A 108 -9.45 0.82 14.27
C PHE A 108 -10.04 1.02 15.68
N PRO A 109 -9.50 1.94 16.51
CA PRO A 109 -9.97 2.15 17.86
C PRO A 109 -11.45 2.55 17.89
N SER A 110 -12.14 2.18 18.97
CA SER A 110 -13.55 2.53 19.16
C SER A 110 -13.69 3.95 19.70
N SER A 111 -14.82 4.60 19.40
CA SER A 111 -15.09 5.96 19.90
C SER A 111 -15.26 5.93 21.43
N GLU A 112 -14.95 7.03 22.09
CA GLU A 112 -15.09 7.15 23.55
C GLU A 112 -16.53 6.93 24.04
N SER A 113 -17.51 7.14 23.15
CA SER A 113 -18.95 7.04 23.43
C SER A 113 -19.59 5.69 23.09
N SER A 114 -18.89 4.76 22.44
CA SER A 114 -19.54 3.59 21.79
C SER A 114 -19.54 2.26 22.56
N GLY A 115 -19.15 2.23 23.84
CA GLY A 115 -19.08 0.96 24.58
C GLY A 115 -17.94 0.04 24.07
N PRO A 116 -17.90 -1.25 24.47
CA PRO A 116 -16.73 -2.09 24.19
C PRO A 116 -16.50 -2.30 22.68
N PRO A 117 -15.24 -2.52 22.25
CA PRO A 117 -14.89 -2.54 20.83
C PRO A 117 -15.62 -3.63 20.04
N SER A 118 -16.39 -3.22 19.03
CA SER A 118 -16.72 -4.13 17.92
C SER A 118 -15.71 -3.86 16.80
N ASP A 119 -14.55 -4.51 16.88
CA ASP A 119 -13.34 -4.32 16.05
C ASP A 119 -13.60 -4.24 14.52
N ILE A 120 -14.72 -4.77 14.03
CA ILE A 120 -15.01 -4.89 12.59
C ILE A 120 -15.79 -3.69 12.01
N LYS A 121 -16.69 -3.06 12.79
CA LYS A 121 -17.49 -1.93 12.26
C LYS A 121 -16.60 -0.75 11.87
N ASN A 122 -15.56 -0.49 12.66
CA ASN A 122 -14.66 0.64 12.48
C ASN A 122 -13.67 0.41 11.30
N ALA A 123 -13.31 -0.83 10.98
CA ALA A 123 -12.42 -1.13 9.85
C ALA A 123 -13.04 -0.80 8.48
N SER A 124 -14.35 -1.00 8.33
CA SER A 124 -15.05 -0.81 7.05
C SER A 124 -15.01 0.64 6.57
N ILE A 125 -15.29 1.61 7.44
CA ILE A 125 -15.29 3.03 7.08
C ILE A 125 -13.89 3.52 6.71
N GLY A 126 -12.85 3.01 7.38
CA GLY A 126 -11.46 3.28 7.02
C GLY A 126 -11.12 2.80 5.61
N THR A 127 -11.63 1.63 5.22
CA THR A 127 -11.42 1.06 3.87
C THR A 127 -12.17 1.85 2.81
N ILE A 128 -13.42 2.25 3.05
CA ILE A 128 -14.22 3.09 2.13
C ILE A 128 -13.53 4.45 1.91
N LEU A 129 -13.07 5.09 2.99
CA LEU A 129 -12.36 6.36 2.89
C LEU A 129 -11.03 6.22 2.15
N HIS A 130 -10.34 5.09 2.30
CA HIS A 130 -9.13 4.79 1.53
C HIS A 130 -9.43 4.72 0.03
N GLU A 131 -10.49 4.00 -0.38
CA GLU A 131 -10.90 3.94 -1.78
C GLU A 131 -11.27 5.32 -2.33
N TYR A 132 -12.04 6.11 -1.59
CA TYR A 132 -12.37 7.49 -1.98
C TYR A 132 -11.10 8.35 -2.16
N VAL A 133 -10.20 8.36 -1.17
CA VAL A 133 -9.01 9.20 -1.20
C VAL A 133 -8.08 8.80 -2.33
N ASP A 134 -7.71 7.52 -2.40
CA ASP A 134 -6.65 7.07 -3.30
C ASP A 134 -7.16 6.96 -4.75
N GLN A 135 -8.45 6.64 -4.95
CA GLN A 135 -9.00 6.45 -6.30
C GLN A 135 -9.69 7.69 -6.84
N ILE A 136 -10.49 8.40 -6.04
CA ILE A 136 -11.34 9.48 -6.56
C ILE A 136 -10.66 10.84 -6.33
N LEU A 137 -10.30 11.15 -5.09
CA LEU A 137 -9.76 12.45 -4.75
C LEU A 137 -8.34 12.64 -5.28
N TRP A 138 -7.47 11.64 -5.16
CA TRP A 138 -6.06 11.80 -5.49
C TRP A 138 -5.85 12.26 -6.95
N PRO A 139 -6.45 11.63 -7.98
CA PRO A 139 -6.35 12.12 -9.36
C PRO A 139 -6.81 13.57 -9.55
N GLN A 140 -7.85 14.01 -8.83
CA GLN A 140 -8.34 15.40 -8.91
C GLN A 140 -7.33 16.41 -8.35
N LEU A 141 -6.44 15.98 -7.44
CA LEU A 141 -5.41 16.84 -6.86
C LEU A 141 -4.08 16.80 -7.62
N VAL A 142 -3.87 15.83 -8.52
CA VAL A 142 -2.65 15.69 -9.32
C VAL A 142 -2.30 16.96 -10.12
N PRO A 143 -3.25 17.74 -10.68
CA PRO A 143 -2.92 19.01 -11.34
C PRO A 143 -2.17 19.98 -10.43
N LEU A 144 -2.54 20.10 -9.15
CA LEU A 144 -1.84 20.94 -8.16
C LEU A 144 -0.37 20.55 -7.97
N ARG A 145 -0.02 19.29 -8.27
CA ARG A 145 1.38 18.84 -8.26
C ARG A 145 2.10 19.18 -9.57
N HIS A 146 1.43 18.94 -10.71
CA HIS A 146 2.06 18.97 -12.03
C HIS A 146 2.16 20.38 -12.63
N SER A 147 1.25 21.28 -12.26
CA SER A 147 1.27 22.68 -12.69
C SER A 147 2.45 23.47 -12.13
N TYR A 148 3.03 23.04 -11.01
CA TYR A 148 4.10 23.74 -10.31
C TYR A 148 5.43 23.00 -10.45
N LYS A 149 5.96 22.97 -11.69
CA LYS A 149 7.25 22.42 -12.15
C LYS A 149 7.77 21.25 -11.30
N LEU A 150 7.50 20.03 -11.77
CA LEU A 150 8.20 18.84 -11.27
C LEU A 150 9.70 18.92 -11.58
N PRO A 151 10.59 18.36 -10.73
CA PRO A 151 11.99 18.17 -11.11
C PRO A 151 12.09 17.40 -12.43
N GLU A 152 12.98 17.81 -13.33
CA GLU A 152 13.09 17.24 -14.68
C GLU A 152 13.29 15.72 -14.65
N SER A 153 14.08 15.23 -13.69
CA SER A 153 14.32 13.81 -13.43
C SER A 153 13.07 12.99 -13.08
N GLN A 154 11.95 13.64 -12.76
CA GLN A 154 10.69 12.99 -12.37
C GLN A 154 9.57 13.22 -13.38
N LYS A 155 9.72 14.18 -14.30
CA LYS A 155 8.65 14.66 -15.18
C LYS A 155 8.08 13.53 -16.03
N ALA A 156 8.90 12.91 -16.89
CA ALA A 156 8.46 11.85 -17.79
C ALA A 156 7.82 10.66 -17.06
N ASP A 157 8.38 10.25 -15.91
CA ASP A 157 7.83 9.14 -15.13
C ASP A 157 6.47 9.48 -14.50
N ARG A 158 6.29 10.72 -14.02
CA ARG A 158 5.04 11.18 -13.39
C ARG A 158 3.94 11.41 -14.42
N GLU A 159 4.28 11.99 -15.58
CA GLU A 159 3.34 12.16 -16.69
C GLU A 159 2.84 10.80 -17.19
N LYS A 160 3.74 9.81 -17.34
CA LYS A 160 3.36 8.44 -17.70
C LYS A 160 2.47 7.77 -16.64
N LEU A 161 2.80 7.93 -15.35
CA LEU A 161 2.05 7.30 -14.26
C LEU A 161 0.64 7.87 -14.12
N TYR A 162 0.50 9.20 -14.20
CA TYR A 162 -0.80 9.87 -14.02
C TYR A 162 -1.55 10.12 -15.34
N LYS A 163 -0.96 9.74 -16.48
CA LYS A 163 -1.53 9.94 -17.82
C LYS A 163 -1.92 11.41 -18.07
N MET A 164 -1.11 12.35 -17.57
CA MET A 164 -1.33 13.81 -17.68
C MET A 164 0.00 14.54 -17.77
N THR A 165 0.14 15.44 -18.75
CA THR A 165 1.38 16.22 -18.94
C THR A 165 1.41 17.47 -18.07
N GLY A 166 2.61 18.01 -17.82
CA GLY A 166 2.77 19.31 -17.16
C GLY A 166 2.18 20.48 -17.96
N GLU A 167 1.99 20.33 -19.28
CA GLU A 167 1.34 21.32 -20.14
C GLU A 167 -0.19 21.23 -20.07
N GLU A 168 -0.71 20.04 -19.82
CA GLU A 168 -2.14 19.82 -19.63
C GLU A 168 -2.60 20.21 -18.23
N ALA A 169 -1.79 19.94 -17.20
CA ALA A 169 -2.15 20.17 -15.80
C ALA A 169 -2.73 21.57 -15.49
N PRO A 170 -2.18 22.69 -16.00
CA PRO A 170 -2.76 24.02 -15.79
C PRO A 170 -4.22 24.16 -16.23
N LYS A 171 -4.68 23.39 -17.22
CA LYS A 171 -6.07 23.44 -17.72
C LYS A 171 -7.07 22.92 -16.68
N HIS A 172 -6.62 22.05 -15.78
CA HIS A 172 -7.43 21.41 -14.74
C HIS A 172 -7.24 22.04 -13.37
N LEU A 173 -6.46 23.13 -13.28
CA LEU A 173 -6.03 23.69 -12.00
C LEU A 173 -7.18 24.30 -11.19
N SER A 174 -8.16 24.91 -11.88
CA SER A 174 -9.38 25.44 -11.23
C SER A 174 -10.17 24.32 -10.54
N ASP A 175 -10.39 23.20 -11.23
CA ASP A 175 -11.12 22.05 -10.68
C ASP A 175 -10.35 21.41 -9.52
N ALA A 176 -9.02 21.33 -9.62
CA ALA A 176 -8.19 20.80 -8.56
C ALA A 176 -8.22 21.67 -7.28
N ARG A 177 -8.24 23.00 -7.44
CA ARG A 177 -8.44 23.95 -6.31
C ARG A 177 -9.81 23.76 -5.67
N ALA A 178 -10.87 23.67 -6.49
CA ALA A 178 -12.23 23.45 -6.01
C ALA A 178 -12.36 22.09 -5.28
N ALA A 179 -11.75 21.04 -5.81
CA ALA A 179 -11.69 19.73 -5.16
C ALA A 179 -10.98 19.78 -3.81
N PHE A 180 -9.84 20.49 -3.72
CA PHE A 180 -9.14 20.68 -2.46
C PHE A 180 -9.95 21.49 -1.44
N ALA A 181 -10.61 22.58 -1.88
CA ALA A 181 -11.48 23.38 -1.02
C ALA A 181 -12.64 22.56 -0.46
N LYS A 182 -13.35 21.81 -1.32
CA LYS A 182 -14.44 20.91 -0.92
C LYS A 182 -13.95 19.86 0.06
N TYR A 183 -12.78 19.27 -0.20
CA TYR A 183 -12.18 18.28 0.67
C TYR A 183 -11.86 18.83 2.06
N CYS A 184 -11.18 19.97 2.13
CA CYS A 184 -10.88 20.64 3.39
C CYS A 184 -12.15 21.02 4.17
N HIS A 185 -13.19 21.49 3.46
CA HIS A 185 -14.47 21.81 4.06
C HIS A 185 -15.12 20.60 4.74
N LEU A 186 -15.30 19.50 4.00
CA LEU A 186 -15.93 18.29 4.52
C LEU A 186 -15.14 17.69 5.69
N LEU A 187 -13.81 17.68 5.58
CA LEU A 187 -12.94 17.17 6.64
C LEU A 187 -12.98 18.05 7.89
N ALA A 188 -12.98 19.38 7.74
CA ALA A 188 -13.12 20.30 8.87
C ALA A 188 -14.49 20.16 9.56
N PHE A 189 -15.56 19.99 8.79
CA PHE A 189 -16.90 19.71 9.31
C PHE A 189 -16.96 18.39 10.09
N GLN A 190 -16.39 17.32 9.53
CA GLN A 190 -16.32 16.02 10.20
C GLN A 190 -15.50 16.07 11.49
N LEU A 191 -14.40 16.82 11.49
CA LEU A 191 -13.57 16.99 12.69
C LEU A 191 -14.30 17.80 13.74
N GLY A 192 -14.89 18.95 13.40
CA GLY A 192 -15.55 19.83 14.37
C GLY A 192 -14.66 20.04 15.61
N PRO A 193 -15.18 19.78 16.84
CA PRO A 193 -14.39 19.85 18.07
C PRO A 193 -13.58 18.57 18.38
N ASN A 194 -13.71 17.51 17.59
CA ASN A 194 -13.14 16.20 17.89
C ASN A 194 -11.62 16.18 17.74
N ASN A 195 -10.98 15.32 18.53
CA ASN A 195 -9.54 15.08 18.43
C ASN A 195 -9.17 14.38 17.11
N PHE A 196 -9.96 13.37 16.72
CA PHE A 196 -9.80 12.55 15.52
C PHE A 196 -11.15 12.35 14.82
N ILE A 197 -11.14 11.88 13.57
CA ILE A 197 -12.31 11.81 12.69
C ILE A 197 -13.51 11.07 13.31
N HIS A 198 -13.25 10.04 14.11
CA HIS A 198 -14.28 9.20 14.75
C HIS A 198 -14.48 9.49 16.23
N ASN A 199 -13.94 10.62 16.72
CA ASN A 199 -13.92 10.98 18.14
C ASN A 199 -13.38 9.84 19.03
N THR A 200 -12.25 9.30 18.61
CA THR A 200 -11.48 8.26 19.31
C THR A 200 -10.40 8.92 20.17
N SER A 201 -9.86 8.18 21.14
CA SER A 201 -8.74 8.66 21.98
C SER A 201 -7.37 8.57 21.27
N ALA A 202 -7.28 7.77 20.19
CA ALA A 202 -6.09 7.61 19.35
C ALA A 202 -6.47 7.69 17.87
N PRO A 203 -5.52 7.99 16.95
CA PRO A 203 -5.83 8.07 15.53
C PRO A 203 -6.40 6.76 14.98
N HIS A 204 -7.46 6.88 14.20
CA HIS A 204 -7.98 5.78 13.40
C HIS A 204 -7.24 5.70 12.06
N TRP A 205 -7.33 4.56 11.36
CA TRP A 205 -6.82 4.44 9.99
C TRP A 205 -7.35 5.54 9.07
N SER A 206 -8.61 5.95 9.28
CA SER A 206 -9.24 7.08 8.59
C SER A 206 -8.45 8.38 8.75
N ASP A 207 -7.88 8.66 9.92
CA ASP A 207 -7.07 9.86 10.15
C ASP A 207 -5.79 9.82 9.32
N LEU A 208 -5.12 8.67 9.24
CA LEU A 208 -3.92 8.50 8.41
C LEU A 208 -4.25 8.64 6.91
N VAL A 209 -5.36 8.03 6.48
CA VAL A 209 -5.83 8.11 5.09
C VAL A 209 -6.15 9.55 4.71
N MET A 210 -6.98 10.23 5.50
CA MET A 210 -7.49 11.57 5.22
C MET A 210 -6.44 12.67 5.47
N SER A 211 -5.42 12.42 6.29
CA SER A 211 -4.33 13.41 6.42
C SER A 211 -3.39 13.41 5.22
N THR A 212 -3.42 12.37 4.38
CA THR A 212 -2.47 12.19 3.28
C THR A 212 -2.61 13.24 2.17
N PRO A 213 -3.81 13.57 1.65
CA PRO A 213 -3.96 14.65 0.67
C PRO A 213 -3.55 16.01 1.24
N VAL A 214 -3.93 16.31 2.49
CA VAL A 214 -3.55 17.56 3.16
C VAL A 214 -2.03 17.65 3.28
N HIS A 215 -1.38 16.58 3.75
CA HIS A 215 0.07 16.53 3.83
C HIS A 215 0.74 16.69 2.45
N ALA A 216 0.21 16.03 1.42
CA ALA A 216 0.74 16.11 0.06
C ALA A 216 0.68 17.55 -0.47
N VAL A 217 -0.48 18.20 -0.40
CA VAL A 217 -0.68 19.56 -0.92
C VAL A 217 0.12 20.59 -0.10
N VAL A 218 0.07 20.51 1.23
CA VAL A 218 0.63 21.55 2.11
C VAL A 218 2.14 21.38 2.31
N ASN A 219 2.60 20.17 2.66
CA ASN A 219 3.98 19.94 3.08
C ASN A 219 4.83 19.27 2.00
N GLY A 220 4.25 18.32 1.26
CA GLY A 220 4.97 17.52 0.26
C GLY A 220 5.28 18.33 -1.00
N TRP A 221 4.25 18.84 -1.64
CA TRP A 221 4.33 19.62 -2.89
C TRP A 221 4.47 21.12 -2.64
N LYS A 222 4.21 21.55 -1.39
CA LYS A 222 4.28 22.95 -0.96
C LYS A 222 3.43 23.87 -1.83
N VAL A 223 2.22 23.44 -2.17
CA VAL A 223 1.31 24.18 -3.06
C VAL A 223 0.84 25.48 -2.41
N VAL A 224 0.63 25.46 -1.09
CA VAL A 224 0.25 26.66 -0.30
C VAL A 224 1.25 27.82 -0.48
N GLU A 225 2.54 27.51 -0.66
CA GLU A 225 3.58 28.53 -0.89
C GLU A 225 3.59 29.08 -2.33
N LYS A 226 2.94 28.39 -3.26
CA LYS A 226 3.06 28.60 -4.71
C LYS A 226 1.75 29.04 -5.39
N ASP A 227 0.61 28.81 -4.74
CA ASP A 227 -0.73 29.05 -5.28
C ASP A 227 -1.53 29.89 -4.28
N SER A 228 -1.88 31.13 -4.67
CA SER A 228 -2.60 32.09 -3.83
C SER A 228 -4.01 31.63 -3.45
N GLU A 229 -4.71 30.92 -4.35
CA GLU A 229 -6.06 30.40 -4.09
C GLU A 229 -6.00 29.28 -3.05
N VAL A 230 -5.07 28.35 -3.23
CA VAL A 230 -4.83 27.27 -2.25
C VAL A 230 -4.36 27.84 -0.91
N SER A 231 -3.56 28.92 -0.92
CA SER A 231 -3.14 29.62 0.28
C SER A 231 -4.31 30.26 1.03
N SER A 232 -5.25 30.87 0.31
CA SER A 232 -6.49 31.42 0.89
C SER A 232 -7.36 30.32 1.52
N ILE A 233 -7.58 29.22 0.79
CA ILE A 233 -8.30 28.03 1.29
C ILE A 233 -7.63 27.51 2.57
N TRP A 234 -6.30 27.37 2.57
CA TRP A 234 -5.55 26.87 3.71
C TRP A 234 -5.58 27.83 4.91
N SER A 235 -5.62 29.14 4.69
CA SER A 235 -5.72 30.13 5.76
C SER A 235 -7.03 30.02 6.54
N HIS A 236 -8.10 29.56 5.89
CA HIS A 236 -9.39 29.30 6.53
C HIS A 236 -9.40 27.93 7.24
N TYR A 237 -9.21 26.84 6.51
CA TYR A 237 -9.36 25.48 7.07
C TYR A 237 -8.15 25.01 7.89
N GLY A 238 -6.96 25.55 7.63
CA GLY A 238 -5.72 25.17 8.31
C GLY A 238 -5.77 25.41 9.82
N ARG A 239 -6.63 26.30 10.31
CA ARG A 239 -6.85 26.53 11.75
C ARG A 239 -7.37 25.28 12.47
N ILE A 240 -8.11 24.42 11.76
CA ILE A 240 -8.66 23.15 12.27
C ILE A 240 -7.75 21.99 11.88
N LEU A 241 -7.34 21.96 10.61
CA LEU A 241 -6.63 20.82 10.03
C LEU A 241 -5.17 20.73 10.49
N LYS A 242 -4.49 21.86 10.78
CA LYS A 242 -3.10 21.86 11.26
C LYS A 242 -2.99 21.23 12.66
N PRO A 243 -3.76 21.65 13.69
CA PRO A 243 -3.73 20.99 15.00
C PRO A 243 -4.08 19.50 14.93
N TRP A 244 -5.03 19.11 14.08
CA TRP A 244 -5.37 17.70 13.86
C TRP A 244 -4.19 16.90 13.26
N MET A 245 -3.53 17.41 12.22
CA MET A 245 -2.33 16.78 11.68
C MET A 245 -1.19 16.69 12.70
N GLU A 246 -1.03 17.70 13.57
CA GLU A 246 -0.05 17.68 14.66
C GLU A 246 -0.37 16.60 15.70
N ARG A 247 -1.65 16.42 16.06
CA ARG A 247 -2.08 15.31 16.92
C ARG A 247 -1.75 13.95 16.30
N ILE A 248 -2.01 13.77 15.00
CA ILE A 248 -1.63 12.54 14.29
C ILE A 248 -0.11 12.34 14.35
N ASN A 249 0.67 13.36 14.02
CA ASN A 249 2.13 13.24 14.01
C ASN A 249 2.68 12.86 15.40
N ARG A 250 2.20 13.50 16.48
CA ARG A 250 2.59 13.18 17.86
C ARG A 250 2.26 11.73 18.24
N ALA A 251 1.07 11.27 17.88
CA ALA A 251 0.67 9.87 18.12
C ALA A 251 1.53 8.85 17.34
N CYS A 252 2.16 9.28 16.24
CA CYS A 252 3.00 8.44 15.38
C CYS A 252 4.50 8.64 15.61
N GLU A 253 4.92 9.22 16.74
CA GLU A 253 6.34 9.31 17.09
C GLU A 253 6.89 7.90 17.39
N THR A 254 7.92 7.49 16.66
CA THR A 254 8.53 6.18 16.84
C THR A 254 9.38 6.16 18.10
N THR A 255 9.13 5.19 18.97
CA THR A 255 9.84 5.02 20.25
C THR A 255 11.08 4.13 20.15
N HIS A 256 11.35 3.54 18.98
CA HIS A 256 12.44 2.59 18.76
C HIS A 256 13.40 3.08 17.67
N ASP A 257 14.66 2.64 17.76
CA ASP A 257 15.67 2.91 16.74
C ASP A 257 15.25 2.31 15.40
N ILE A 258 15.29 3.15 14.36
CA ILE A 258 14.99 2.75 12.98
C ILE A 258 16.29 2.34 12.31
N ILE A 259 16.41 1.06 11.99
CA ILE A 259 17.56 0.50 11.27
C ILE A 259 17.29 0.53 9.77
N GLN A 260 18.24 1.09 9.01
CA GLN A 260 18.17 1.10 7.54
C GLN A 260 18.80 -0.16 6.95
N LEU A 261 18.12 -0.74 5.95
CA LEU A 261 18.58 -1.89 5.17
C LEU A 261 18.87 -1.48 3.74
N THR A 262 19.91 -2.05 3.15
CA THR A 262 20.16 -1.92 1.73
C THR A 262 19.21 -2.83 0.94
N PRO A 263 18.94 -2.53 -0.34
CA PRO A 263 18.16 -3.42 -1.20
C PRO A 263 18.69 -4.86 -1.24
N ALA A 264 20.01 -5.06 -1.20
CA ALA A 264 20.61 -6.39 -1.19
C ALA A 264 20.30 -7.15 0.12
N ASP A 265 20.29 -6.48 1.27
CA ASP A 265 19.93 -7.10 2.55
C ASP A 265 18.47 -7.59 2.52
N THR A 266 17.57 -6.81 1.92
CA THR A 266 16.16 -7.19 1.81
C THR A 266 15.93 -8.44 0.97
N LEU A 267 16.70 -8.63 -0.12
CA LEU A 267 16.69 -9.85 -0.92
C LEU A 267 17.27 -11.03 -0.13
N GLY A 268 18.35 -10.80 0.62
CA GLY A 268 18.93 -11.79 1.52
C GLY A 268 17.95 -12.25 2.59
N VAL A 269 17.11 -11.35 3.12
CA VAL A 269 16.00 -11.73 4.03
C VAL A 269 15.02 -12.65 3.29
N ALA A 270 14.52 -12.26 2.11
CA ALA A 270 13.57 -13.09 1.38
C ALA A 270 14.07 -14.52 1.10
N MET A 271 15.38 -14.68 0.83
CA MET A 271 16.02 -15.98 0.61
C MET A 271 16.05 -16.91 1.84
N ASN A 272 15.87 -16.39 3.06
CA ASN A 272 16.05 -17.13 4.31
C ASN A 272 14.74 -17.41 5.07
N TYR A 273 13.59 -16.96 4.55
CA TYR A 273 12.30 -17.15 5.18
C TYR A 273 11.30 -17.83 4.26
N GLN A 274 10.39 -18.60 4.85
CA GLN A 274 9.23 -19.14 4.18
C GLN A 274 8.02 -18.23 4.43
N SER A 275 7.07 -18.26 3.49
CA SER A 275 5.83 -17.50 3.59
C SER A 275 5.05 -17.91 4.84
N LEU A 276 4.51 -16.92 5.54
CA LEU A 276 3.57 -17.11 6.64
C LEU A 276 2.12 -16.99 6.19
N GLU A 277 1.86 -16.69 4.91
CA GLU A 277 0.50 -16.68 4.38
C GLU A 277 -0.08 -18.08 4.36
N GLN A 278 -1.41 -18.15 4.41
CA GLN A 278 -2.14 -19.41 4.30
C GLN A 278 -2.98 -19.36 3.02
N PRO A 279 -3.08 -20.49 2.28
CA PRO A 279 -3.92 -20.53 1.10
C PRO A 279 -5.39 -20.49 1.53
N GLY A 280 -6.23 -19.83 0.73
CA GLY A 280 -7.65 -19.75 1.04
C GLY A 280 -8.39 -18.81 0.12
N ILE A 281 -9.59 -19.19 -0.29
CA ILE A 281 -10.42 -18.36 -1.16
C ILE A 281 -11.80 -18.16 -0.59
N MET A 282 -12.26 -16.91 -0.60
CA MET A 282 -13.67 -16.58 -0.52
C MET A 282 -14.18 -16.39 -1.93
N ASN A 283 -15.41 -16.86 -2.21
CA ASN A 283 -16.03 -16.59 -3.50
C ASN A 283 -16.23 -15.07 -3.66
N CYS A 284 -15.53 -14.49 -4.63
CA CYS A 284 -15.57 -13.05 -4.94
C CYS A 284 -16.46 -12.73 -6.15
N GLY A 285 -17.12 -13.74 -6.75
CA GLY A 285 -17.88 -13.59 -7.99
C GLY A 285 -17.01 -13.43 -9.25
N ASP A 286 -15.69 -13.60 -9.16
CA ASP A 286 -14.73 -13.43 -10.26
C ASP A 286 -14.22 -14.76 -10.85
N GLY A 287 -14.73 -15.89 -10.33
CA GLY A 287 -14.40 -17.23 -10.81
C GLY A 287 -12.96 -17.67 -10.54
N LEU A 288 -12.20 -16.93 -9.73
CA LEU A 288 -10.84 -17.33 -9.37
C LEU A 288 -10.88 -18.48 -8.35
N LEU A 289 -9.93 -19.40 -8.51
CA LEU A 289 -9.66 -20.51 -7.59
C LEU A 289 -8.19 -20.49 -7.17
N VAL A 290 -7.89 -21.04 -5.99
CA VAL A 290 -6.50 -21.29 -5.57
C VAL A 290 -5.78 -22.11 -6.65
N GLY A 291 -4.58 -21.70 -7.00
CA GLY A 291 -3.75 -22.31 -8.05
C GLY A 291 -3.97 -21.76 -9.46
N ASN A 292 -5.01 -20.95 -9.71
CA ASN A 292 -5.17 -20.28 -11.00
C ASN A 292 -3.97 -19.38 -11.31
N GLU A 293 -3.41 -19.50 -12.53
CA GLU A 293 -2.42 -18.57 -13.03
C GLU A 293 -3.10 -17.26 -13.42
N VAL A 294 -2.62 -16.14 -12.89
CA VAL A 294 -3.20 -14.82 -13.16
C VAL A 294 -2.13 -13.76 -13.37
N GLU A 295 -2.55 -12.68 -14.02
CA GLU A 295 -1.88 -11.39 -14.04
C GLU A 295 -2.71 -10.37 -13.26
N VAL A 296 -2.09 -9.68 -12.31
CA VAL A 296 -2.67 -8.55 -11.59
C VAL A 296 -2.11 -7.25 -12.17
N TYR A 297 -3.00 -6.32 -12.52
CA TYR A 297 -2.69 -5.04 -13.17
C TYR A 297 -2.87 -3.87 -12.20
N PRO A 298 -1.77 -3.28 -11.68
CA PRO A 298 -1.82 -2.14 -10.75
C PRO A 298 -2.44 -0.86 -11.30
N GLY A 299 -2.35 -0.65 -12.62
CA GLY A 299 -2.95 0.50 -13.30
C GLY A 299 -4.44 0.34 -13.59
N GLY A 300 -5.01 -0.84 -13.32
CA GLY A 300 -6.43 -1.14 -13.44
C GLY A 300 -6.83 -1.75 -14.78
N ARG A 301 -8.15 -1.90 -14.98
CA ARG A 301 -8.72 -2.74 -16.06
C ARG A 301 -8.34 -2.26 -17.46
N ASP A 302 -8.19 -0.96 -17.66
CA ASP A 302 -7.81 -0.38 -18.96
C ASP A 302 -6.42 -0.80 -19.43
N ASP A 303 -5.60 -1.37 -18.54
CA ASP A 303 -4.25 -1.82 -18.87
C ASP A 303 -4.20 -3.30 -19.31
N ILE A 304 -5.31 -4.04 -19.19
CA ILE A 304 -5.40 -5.44 -19.64
C ILE A 304 -5.20 -5.53 -21.16
N GLY A 305 -4.33 -6.45 -21.60
CA GLY A 305 -4.10 -6.75 -23.02
C GLY A 305 -3.16 -5.78 -23.73
N LYS A 306 -2.74 -4.70 -23.07
CA LYS A 306 -1.68 -3.81 -23.56
C LYS A 306 -0.31 -4.47 -23.41
N ASN A 307 0.64 -4.04 -24.23
CA ASN A 307 2.03 -4.48 -24.14
C ASN A 307 2.61 -4.09 -22.77
N PRO A 308 3.10 -5.05 -21.96
CA PRO A 308 3.68 -4.77 -20.65
C PRO A 308 4.81 -3.73 -20.65
N LYS A 309 5.56 -3.62 -21.76
CA LYS A 309 6.64 -2.63 -21.90
C LYS A 309 6.13 -1.20 -22.07
N GLU A 310 4.91 -1.04 -22.61
CA GLU A 310 4.28 0.25 -22.83
C GLU A 310 3.57 0.73 -21.56
N LEU A 311 3.15 -0.19 -20.69
CA LEU A 311 2.48 0.15 -19.45
C LEU A 311 3.38 0.98 -18.52
N PRO A 312 2.79 1.91 -17.73
CA PRO A 312 3.51 2.58 -16.65
C PRO A 312 4.08 1.59 -15.64
N GLU A 313 3.40 0.44 -15.48
CA GLU A 313 3.72 -0.64 -14.56
C GLU A 313 3.34 -1.98 -15.21
N PRO A 314 4.25 -2.96 -15.26
CA PRO A 314 3.93 -4.27 -15.81
C PRO A 314 2.95 -5.03 -14.90
N PRO A 315 2.15 -5.95 -15.45
CA PRO A 315 1.33 -6.84 -14.64
C PRO A 315 2.21 -7.75 -13.77
N VAL A 316 1.73 -8.02 -12.56
CA VAL A 316 2.35 -8.97 -11.64
C VAL A 316 1.74 -10.35 -11.89
N ARG A 317 2.56 -11.27 -12.38
CA ARG A 317 2.14 -12.65 -12.70
C ARG A 317 2.41 -13.61 -11.55
N GLY A 318 1.46 -14.47 -11.24
CA GLY A 318 1.64 -15.56 -10.27
C GLY A 318 0.43 -16.47 -10.14
N ARG A 319 0.54 -17.46 -9.26
CA ARG A 319 -0.57 -18.36 -8.92
C ARG A 319 -1.39 -17.79 -7.79
N VAL A 320 -2.71 -17.75 -7.92
CA VAL A 320 -3.60 -17.36 -6.82
C VAL A 320 -3.34 -18.25 -5.62
N TYR A 321 -2.87 -17.67 -4.54
CA TYR A 321 -2.59 -18.36 -3.28
C TYR A 321 -3.73 -18.17 -2.30
N SER A 322 -4.17 -16.92 -2.14
CA SER A 322 -5.40 -16.58 -1.43
C SER A 322 -6.13 -15.43 -2.09
N SER A 323 -7.44 -15.33 -1.84
CA SER A 323 -8.28 -14.27 -2.38
C SER A 323 -9.53 -14.06 -1.54
N SER A 324 -9.93 -12.80 -1.39
CA SER A 324 -11.20 -12.37 -0.80
C SER A 324 -11.74 -11.16 -1.55
N PRO A 325 -12.95 -10.64 -1.22
CA PRO A 325 -13.45 -9.41 -1.83
C PRO A 325 -12.51 -8.22 -1.67
N LEU A 326 -11.68 -8.20 -0.62
CA LEU A 326 -10.76 -7.10 -0.33
C LEU A 326 -9.35 -7.33 -0.83
N HIS A 327 -8.85 -8.57 -0.90
CA HIS A 327 -7.44 -8.85 -1.21
C HIS A 327 -7.25 -9.99 -2.21
N ILE A 328 -6.07 -10.01 -2.83
CA ILE A 328 -5.55 -11.14 -3.60
C ILE A 328 -4.07 -11.31 -3.27
N THR A 329 -3.65 -12.56 -3.06
CA THR A 329 -2.26 -12.93 -2.82
C THR A 329 -1.82 -13.92 -3.88
N LEU A 330 -0.67 -13.67 -4.48
CA LEU A 330 -0.07 -14.51 -5.52
C LEU A 330 1.16 -15.23 -4.96
N ALA A 331 1.21 -16.55 -5.12
CA ALA A 331 2.43 -17.33 -4.93
C ALA A 331 3.29 -17.27 -6.19
N ARG A 332 4.58 -16.97 -6.00
CA ARG A 332 5.53 -16.74 -7.10
C ARG A 332 6.85 -17.44 -6.80
N LYS A 333 7.41 -18.08 -7.82
CA LYS A 333 8.77 -18.63 -7.77
C LYS A 333 9.68 -17.65 -8.50
N VAL A 334 10.72 -17.17 -7.83
CA VAL A 334 11.71 -16.23 -8.38
C VAL A 334 13.12 -16.76 -8.14
N SER A 335 14.03 -16.50 -9.07
CA SER A 335 15.45 -16.81 -8.89
C SER A 335 16.19 -15.51 -8.55
N LEU A 336 16.63 -15.38 -7.31
CA LEU A 336 17.32 -14.19 -6.81
C LEU A 336 18.82 -14.39 -6.85
N ARG A 337 19.57 -13.33 -7.16
CA ARG A 337 21.05 -13.39 -7.19
C ARG A 337 21.61 -13.53 -5.78
N ASP A 338 22.47 -14.52 -5.57
CA ASP A 338 23.17 -14.78 -4.31
C ASP A 338 24.67 -14.93 -4.58
N GLY A 339 25.43 -13.84 -4.34
CA GLY A 339 26.83 -13.74 -4.75
C GLY A 339 27.02 -13.91 -6.27
N ASP A 340 27.78 -14.94 -6.65
CA ASP A 340 28.02 -15.33 -8.04
C ASP A 340 26.99 -16.33 -8.59
N GLY A 341 26.04 -16.78 -7.75
CA GLY A 341 25.00 -17.75 -8.09
C GLY A 341 23.59 -17.19 -8.04
N PHE A 342 22.62 -18.10 -8.14
CA PHE A 342 21.19 -17.80 -8.00
C PHE A 342 20.55 -18.79 -7.02
N LYS A 343 19.56 -18.30 -6.25
CA LYS A 343 18.74 -19.10 -5.35
C LYS A 343 17.28 -18.97 -5.73
N ASP A 344 16.62 -20.10 -5.91
CA ASP A 344 15.17 -20.15 -6.11
C ASP A 344 14.46 -19.88 -4.77
N VAL A 345 13.55 -18.91 -4.78
CA VAL A 345 12.78 -18.47 -3.62
C VAL A 345 11.30 -18.49 -3.97
N GLN A 346 10.49 -19.01 -3.04
CA GLN A 346 9.05 -18.90 -3.08
C GLN A 346 8.64 -17.63 -2.34
N LEU A 347 8.02 -16.69 -3.04
CA LEU A 347 7.48 -15.45 -2.48
C LEU A 347 5.95 -15.47 -2.53
N THR A 348 5.33 -14.69 -1.65
CA THR A 348 3.95 -14.24 -1.86
C THR A 348 3.91 -12.74 -2.10
N VAL A 349 3.00 -12.30 -2.97
CA VAL A 349 2.76 -10.88 -3.25
C VAL A 349 1.27 -10.60 -3.11
N SER A 350 0.94 -9.74 -2.17
CA SER A 350 -0.42 -9.42 -1.74
C SER A 350 -0.80 -8.01 -2.15
N PHE A 351 -2.05 -7.87 -2.59
CA PHE A 351 -2.65 -6.60 -2.96
C PHE A 351 -4.08 -6.49 -2.43
N MET A 352 -4.50 -5.26 -2.11
CA MET A 352 -5.91 -4.92 -1.96
C MET A 352 -6.56 -4.69 -3.33
N ARG A 353 -7.74 -5.28 -3.56
CA ARG A 353 -8.37 -5.37 -4.89
C ARG A 353 -8.74 -4.02 -5.49
N GLY A 354 -9.28 -3.06 -4.74
CA GLY A 354 -9.51 -1.66 -5.15
C GLY A 354 -9.69 -1.44 -6.66
N ARG A 355 -8.76 -0.67 -7.27
CA ARG A 355 -8.71 -0.43 -8.73
C ARG A 355 -7.99 -1.50 -9.54
N LEU A 356 -7.46 -2.54 -8.93
CA LEU A 356 -6.68 -3.56 -9.61
C LEU A 356 -7.56 -4.36 -10.57
N ALA A 357 -6.97 -4.73 -11.70
CA ALA A 357 -7.56 -5.72 -12.58
C ALA A 357 -6.87 -7.05 -12.38
N THR A 358 -7.61 -8.15 -12.50
CA THR A 358 -7.04 -9.49 -12.57
C THR A 358 -7.46 -10.14 -13.89
N LYS A 359 -6.51 -10.77 -14.56
CA LYS A 359 -6.72 -11.55 -15.78
C LYS A 359 -6.27 -12.98 -15.52
N LYS A 360 -7.16 -13.96 -15.71
CA LYS A 360 -6.81 -15.38 -15.67
C LYS A 360 -6.04 -15.77 -16.93
N LEU A 361 -4.96 -16.52 -16.75
CA LEU A 361 -4.12 -17.05 -17.82
C LEU A 361 -4.54 -18.50 -18.10
N GLY A 362 -4.82 -18.82 -19.37
CA GLY A 362 -5.13 -20.19 -19.80
C GLY A 362 -6.59 -20.48 -20.19
N ASP A 363 -7.52 -19.52 -20.08
CA ASP A 363 -8.84 -19.66 -20.72
C ASP A 363 -8.79 -19.15 -22.17
N THR A 364 -8.09 -19.88 -23.05
CA THR A 364 -8.34 -19.79 -24.50
C THR A 364 -9.60 -20.60 -24.82
N THR A 365 -10.75 -20.07 -24.41
CA THR A 365 -12.02 -20.37 -25.09
C THR A 365 -12.61 -19.05 -25.56
N THR A 366 -12.39 -18.76 -26.84
CA THR A 366 -13.42 -18.11 -27.64
C THR A 366 -14.74 -18.82 -27.39
N ASN A 367 -15.77 -18.11 -26.94
CA ASN A 367 -17.20 -18.46 -27.10
C ASN A 367 -18.00 -17.20 -26.73
N LYS A 368 -18.56 -16.43 -27.68
CA LYS A 368 -19.84 -16.71 -28.36
C LYS A 368 -20.78 -17.55 -27.49
N SER A 369 -21.78 -16.87 -26.92
CA SER A 369 -23.04 -17.38 -26.38
C SER A 369 -23.05 -18.85 -25.97
N ALA A 370 -22.87 -19.12 -24.67
CA ALA A 370 -23.32 -20.37 -24.06
C ALA A 370 -24.06 -20.02 -22.77
N THR A 371 -25.32 -20.41 -22.71
CA THR A 371 -26.22 -20.37 -21.55
C THR A 371 -25.60 -21.12 -20.36
N PRO A 372 -25.89 -20.72 -19.11
CA PRO A 372 -25.24 -21.30 -17.95
C PRO A 372 -25.74 -22.73 -17.71
N SER A 373 -24.84 -23.70 -17.84
CA SER A 373 -25.02 -25.05 -17.29
C SER A 373 -24.61 -25.07 -15.81
N SER A 374 -25.30 -25.94 -15.08
CA SER A 374 -25.39 -26.11 -13.62
C SER A 374 -24.05 -26.02 -12.84
N PRO A 375 -24.09 -25.61 -11.56
CA PRO A 375 -22.89 -25.43 -10.75
C PRO A 375 -22.13 -26.75 -10.52
N PRO A 376 -20.79 -26.72 -10.49
CA PRO A 376 -19.97 -27.90 -10.22
C PRO A 376 -20.05 -28.33 -8.74
N ASP A 377 -19.95 -29.64 -8.55
CA ASP A 377 -20.04 -30.38 -7.30
C ASP A 377 -18.98 -29.94 -6.26
N THR A 378 -19.45 -29.44 -5.12
CA THR A 378 -18.64 -28.83 -4.03
C THR A 378 -18.08 -29.85 -3.04
N SER A 379 -17.55 -30.98 -3.51
CA SER A 379 -17.13 -32.08 -2.62
C SER A 379 -15.69 -32.00 -2.08
N THR A 380 -14.89 -31.00 -2.48
CA THR A 380 -13.65 -30.70 -1.75
C THR A 380 -13.96 -29.81 -0.55
N LYS A 381 -13.90 -30.38 0.66
CA LYS A 381 -13.97 -29.63 1.92
C LYS A 381 -12.78 -28.65 2.01
N GLN A 382 -12.94 -27.48 1.38
CA GLN A 382 -12.04 -26.35 1.52
C GLN A 382 -12.18 -25.82 2.95
N LYS A 383 -11.06 -25.58 3.63
CA LYS A 383 -11.09 -24.92 4.93
C LYS A 383 -11.66 -23.51 4.74
N PRO A 384 -12.67 -23.09 5.54
CA PRO A 384 -13.23 -21.76 5.43
C PRO A 384 -12.16 -20.70 5.70
N PHE A 385 -12.20 -19.62 4.94
CA PHE A 385 -11.44 -18.41 5.24
C PHE A 385 -11.89 -17.87 6.61
N ILE A 386 -10.95 -17.72 7.54
CA ILE A 386 -11.23 -17.21 8.88
C ILE A 386 -11.28 -15.68 8.79
N TYR A 387 -12.46 -15.10 8.97
CA TYR A 387 -12.60 -13.66 9.13
C TYR A 387 -11.88 -13.23 10.42
N PRO A 388 -11.28 -12.03 10.52
CA PRO A 388 -10.69 -11.58 11.79
C PRO A 388 -11.67 -11.62 12.97
N GLY A 389 -12.98 -11.55 12.70
CA GLY A 389 -14.06 -11.74 13.67
C GLY A 389 -14.33 -13.19 14.09
N ASP A 390 -13.93 -14.17 13.29
CA ASP A 390 -14.10 -15.59 13.55
C ASP A 390 -13.05 -16.13 14.53
N LEU A 391 -12.00 -15.36 14.83
CA LEU A 391 -10.99 -15.69 15.83
C LEU A 391 -11.49 -15.57 17.29
N LYS A 392 -12.72 -15.05 17.49
CA LYS A 392 -13.36 -14.87 18.80
C LYS A 392 -14.66 -15.66 18.98
N ARG A 393 -14.99 -16.60 18.08
CA ARG A 393 -16.15 -17.50 18.24
C ARG A 393 -15.72 -18.91 18.60
#